data_AF-A0A531KZP4-F1
#
_entry.id   AF-A0A531KZP4-F1
#
_cell.length_a   1.000
_cell.length_b   1.000
_cell.length_c   1.000
_cell.angle_alpha   90.00
_cell.angle_beta   90.00
_cell.angle_gamma   90.00
#
_symmetry.space_group_name_H-M   'P 1'
#
loop_
_entity.id
_entity.type
_entity.pdbx_description
1 polymer ?
#
loop_
_entity_poly.entity_id
_entity_poly.type
_entity_poly.pdbx_seq_one_letter_code
_entity_poly.pdbx_strand_id
1 'polypeptide(L)'
;LKTIDMRRAPPARGGFLSPVLLGHMRQTLEKKEQSLLFLNRRGYAPLTLCRVCGHRFGCPVCSAWLVEHRFRGQLVCHHCGHNERRPEACPECGTLDHLVACGPGVERIAEEVVAHFPDARTIVLSSDLMGGVRRLRLELEAIANGEADIVIGTQLVAKGHNFPDMTLVGVVDADLGLANGDPRAAERTFQLLSQVTGRAGRTGKKSLGLLQTFQPDHPVMRAIVSGDAEAFYEREIAERERAVLPPFGRLAGVIVSAATRAEAEGHARGLRRAAPHAADLFVLGPAEAPLSLIGGRHRFRLLIQGERRADMQ
;
A
#
# COMPACT_ATOMS: atom_id res chain seq x y z
N LEU A 1 -17.86 -11.04 5.76
CA LEU A 1 -16.59 -10.90 5.01
C LEU A 1 -15.96 -12.27 4.84
N LYS A 2 -15.11 -12.47 3.83
CA LYS A 2 -14.38 -13.73 3.65
C LYS A 2 -12.97 -13.44 3.13
N THR A 3 -12.01 -14.27 3.51
CA THR A 3 -10.70 -14.33 2.87
C THR A 3 -10.75 -15.27 1.67
N ILE A 4 -9.94 -14.95 0.67
CA ILE A 4 -9.56 -15.84 -0.42
C ILE A 4 -8.11 -16.22 -0.16
N ASP A 5 -7.87 -17.50 0.13
CA ASP A 5 -6.51 -18.03 0.27
C ASP A 5 -5.86 -18.12 -1.12
N MET A 6 -4.97 -17.17 -1.41
CA MET A 6 -4.30 -17.05 -2.70
C MET A 6 -3.33 -18.21 -2.98
N ARG A 7 -2.99 -19.03 -1.97
CA ARG A 7 -2.22 -20.27 -2.16
C ARG A 7 -3.07 -21.38 -2.76
N ARG A 8 -4.39 -21.35 -2.52
CA ARG A 8 -5.34 -22.36 -3.00
C ARG A 8 -6.07 -21.93 -4.27
N ALA A 9 -6.31 -20.63 -4.42
CA ALA A 9 -6.94 -20.04 -5.59
C ALA A 9 -6.06 -18.91 -6.18
N PRO A 10 -4.84 -19.24 -6.66
CA PRO A 10 -3.96 -18.23 -7.23
C PRO A 10 -4.56 -17.62 -8.50
N PRO A 11 -4.23 -16.37 -8.84
CA PRO A 11 -4.63 -15.76 -10.11
C PRO A 11 -4.02 -16.53 -11.30
N ALA A 12 -4.58 -16.30 -12.49
CA ALA A 12 -3.93 -16.74 -13.71
C ALA A 12 -2.52 -16.12 -13.84
N ARG A 13 -1.61 -16.79 -14.55
CA ARG A 13 -0.23 -16.33 -14.70
C ARG A 13 -0.20 -14.90 -15.24
N GLY A 14 0.36 -13.98 -14.46
CA GLY A 14 0.49 -12.56 -14.81
C GLY A 14 -0.67 -11.66 -14.39
N GLY A 15 -1.77 -12.23 -13.88
CA GLY A 15 -2.90 -11.52 -13.28
C GLY A 15 -2.78 -11.38 -11.76
N PHE A 16 -3.74 -10.67 -11.18
CA PHE A 16 -3.84 -10.36 -9.75
C PHE A 16 -5.18 -10.79 -9.15
N LEU A 17 -6.21 -10.98 -9.98
CA LEU A 17 -7.55 -11.32 -9.52
C LEU A 17 -7.68 -12.85 -9.46
N SER A 18 -7.99 -13.36 -8.27
CA SER A 18 -8.25 -14.78 -8.07
C SER A 18 -9.48 -15.22 -8.87
N PRO A 19 -9.54 -16.49 -9.30
CA PRO A 19 -10.72 -17.02 -9.98
C PRO A 19 -11.99 -16.93 -9.11
N VAL A 20 -11.85 -16.97 -7.78
CA VAL A 20 -12.96 -16.79 -6.83
C VAL A 20 -13.51 -15.37 -6.88
N LEU A 21 -12.62 -14.35 -6.86
CA LEU A 21 -13.04 -12.95 -6.98
C LEU A 21 -13.68 -12.67 -8.34
N LEU A 22 -13.06 -13.15 -9.44
CA LEU A 22 -13.61 -13.01 -10.80
C LEU A 22 -15.00 -13.63 -10.93
N GLY A 23 -15.22 -14.81 -10.34
CA GLY A 23 -16.53 -15.47 -10.32
C GLY A 23 -17.60 -14.63 -9.61
N HIS A 24 -17.25 -14.02 -8.46
CA HIS A 24 -18.17 -13.13 -7.75
C HIS A 24 -18.43 -11.82 -8.51
N MET A 25 -17.40 -11.24 -9.16
CA MET A 25 -17.58 -10.06 -10.01
C MET A 25 -18.57 -10.34 -11.15
N ARG A 26 -18.45 -11.49 -11.82
CA ARG A 26 -19.40 -11.90 -12.88
C ARG A 26 -20.83 -11.97 -12.37
N GLN A 27 -21.05 -12.60 -11.22
CA GLN A 27 -22.38 -12.68 -10.59
C GLN A 27 -22.94 -11.30 -10.20
N THR A 28 -22.08 -10.38 -9.78
CA THR A 28 -22.47 -9.00 -9.46
C THR A 28 -22.90 -8.26 -10.72
N LEU A 29 -22.16 -8.40 -11.83
CA LEU A 29 -22.52 -7.83 -13.13
C LEU A 29 -23.84 -8.38 -13.68
N GLU A 30 -24.07 -9.70 -13.58
CA GLU A 30 -25.33 -10.34 -14.00
C GLU A 30 -26.56 -9.77 -13.28
N LYS A 31 -26.38 -9.30 -12.03
CA LYS A 31 -27.42 -8.65 -11.23
C LYS A 31 -27.56 -7.15 -11.52
N LYS A 32 -26.74 -6.59 -12.41
CA LYS A 32 -26.62 -5.15 -12.66
C LYS A 32 -26.26 -4.37 -11.40
N GLU A 33 -25.41 -4.96 -10.56
CA GLU A 33 -24.86 -4.36 -9.35
C GLU A 33 -23.39 -3.97 -9.57
N GLN A 34 -22.84 -3.18 -8.65
CA GLN A 34 -21.49 -2.62 -8.77
C GLN A 34 -20.47 -3.37 -7.91
N SER A 35 -19.24 -3.46 -8.41
CA SER A 35 -18.08 -4.02 -7.70
C SER A 35 -17.01 -2.98 -7.45
N LEU A 36 -16.41 -2.97 -6.25
CA LEU A 36 -15.23 -2.18 -5.92
C LEU A 36 -14.01 -3.09 -5.81
N LEU A 37 -13.00 -2.87 -6.65
CA LEU A 37 -11.66 -3.40 -6.49
C LEU A 37 -10.78 -2.40 -5.75
N PHE A 38 -10.47 -2.71 -4.50
CA PHE A 38 -9.65 -1.89 -3.64
C PHE A 38 -8.19 -2.32 -3.68
N LEU A 39 -7.32 -1.34 -3.97
CA LEU A 39 -5.87 -1.50 -3.91
C LEU A 39 -5.31 -0.73 -2.71
N ASN A 40 -4.65 -1.45 -1.80
CA ASN A 40 -3.85 -0.82 -0.77
C ASN A 40 -2.54 -0.33 -1.43
N ARG A 41 -2.30 0.99 -1.48
CA ARG A 41 -1.02 1.57 -1.96
C ARG A 41 -0.13 2.06 -0.81
N ARG A 42 -0.60 2.02 0.45
CA ARG A 42 0.20 2.57 1.55
C ARG A 42 1.43 1.69 1.81
N GLY A 43 2.60 2.19 1.42
CA GLY A 43 3.89 1.61 1.80
C GLY A 43 4.66 0.90 0.70
N TYR A 44 4.09 0.72 -0.50
CA TYR A 44 4.80 0.15 -1.65
C TYR A 44 4.45 0.90 -2.93
N ALA A 45 5.50 1.29 -3.65
CA ALA A 45 5.38 1.86 -4.99
C ALA A 45 5.62 0.72 -5.99
N PRO A 46 4.76 0.52 -7.01
CA PRO A 46 4.98 -0.52 -8.00
C PRO A 46 6.30 -0.23 -8.73
N LEU A 47 7.24 -1.15 -8.56
CA LEU A 47 8.58 -1.10 -9.15
C LEU A 47 8.51 -1.60 -10.59
N THR A 48 9.12 -0.91 -11.55
CA THR A 48 9.36 -1.49 -12.88
C THR A 48 10.65 -2.30 -12.88
N LEU A 49 10.59 -3.51 -13.44
CA LEU A 49 11.72 -4.42 -13.55
C LEU A 49 11.78 -5.14 -14.90
N CYS A 50 12.96 -5.58 -15.30
CA CYS A 50 13.13 -6.49 -16.43
C CYS A 50 12.84 -7.94 -15.99
N ARG A 51 11.93 -8.64 -16.67
CA ARG A 51 11.63 -10.05 -16.38
C ARG A 51 12.77 -11.02 -16.70
N VAL A 52 13.71 -10.61 -17.54
CA VAL A 52 14.83 -11.48 -17.98
C VAL A 52 15.99 -11.39 -17.00
N CYS A 53 16.53 -10.20 -16.77
CA CYS A 53 17.72 -10.02 -15.93
C CYS A 53 17.43 -9.50 -14.52
N GLY A 54 16.17 -9.12 -14.22
CA GLY A 54 15.80 -8.59 -12.91
C GLY A 54 16.21 -7.14 -12.66
N HIS A 55 16.77 -6.43 -13.66
CA HIS A 55 17.13 -5.01 -13.54
C HIS A 55 15.94 -4.19 -13.04
N ARG A 56 16.21 -3.22 -12.15
CA ARG A 56 15.23 -2.38 -11.47
C ARG A 56 15.59 -0.92 -11.68
N PHE A 57 14.59 -0.09 -11.98
CA PHE A 57 14.81 1.33 -12.23
C PHE A 57 14.94 2.09 -10.90
N GLY A 58 16.17 2.38 -10.51
CA GLY A 58 16.50 3.19 -9.33
C GLY A 58 16.56 4.66 -9.67
N CYS A 59 16.18 5.52 -8.73
CA CYS A 59 16.37 6.96 -8.88
C CYS A 59 17.88 7.30 -8.80
N PRO A 60 18.41 8.14 -9.71
CA PRO A 60 19.84 8.48 -9.70
C PRO A 60 20.25 9.36 -8.50
N VAL A 61 19.28 9.97 -7.82
CA VAL A 61 19.52 10.91 -6.69
C VAL A 61 18.88 10.45 -5.37
N CYS A 62 18.18 9.32 -5.36
CA CYS A 62 17.54 8.78 -4.16
C CYS A 62 17.79 7.27 -4.08
N SER A 63 17.79 6.70 -2.88
CA SER A 63 17.85 5.24 -2.68
C SER A 63 16.49 4.58 -2.92
N ALA A 64 15.67 5.17 -3.79
CA ALA A 64 14.28 4.81 -4.04
C ALA A 64 14.13 4.26 -5.46
N TRP A 65 13.15 3.38 -5.65
CA TRP A 65 12.78 2.90 -6.98
C TRP A 65 11.88 3.92 -7.69
N LEU A 66 12.05 4.03 -9.00
CA LEU A 66 11.16 4.79 -9.86
C LEU A 66 9.85 4.03 -10.06
N VAL A 67 8.74 4.78 -10.08
CA VAL A 67 7.39 4.27 -10.28
C VAL A 67 6.97 4.57 -11.71
N GLU A 68 6.52 3.56 -12.43
CA GLU A 68 5.95 3.73 -13.76
C GLU A 68 4.53 4.31 -13.69
N HIS A 69 4.34 5.41 -14.40
CA HIS A 69 3.05 6.01 -14.72
C HIS A 69 2.74 5.67 -16.18
N ARG A 70 2.03 4.55 -16.45
CA ARG A 70 1.91 4.00 -17.82
C ARG A 70 1.18 4.94 -18.75
N PHE A 71 0.10 5.57 -18.29
CA PHE A 71 -0.65 6.55 -19.09
C PHE A 71 0.21 7.73 -19.54
N ARG A 72 1.32 8.02 -18.84
CA ARG A 72 2.26 9.08 -19.20
C ARG A 72 3.52 8.54 -19.89
N GLY A 73 3.74 7.22 -19.93
CA GLY A 73 4.96 6.60 -20.46
C GLY A 73 6.23 7.01 -19.69
N GLN A 74 6.12 7.29 -18.38
CA GLN A 74 7.19 7.87 -17.57
C GLN A 74 7.50 7.03 -16.33
N LEU A 75 8.77 7.05 -15.93
CA LEU A 75 9.25 6.55 -14.64
C LEU A 75 9.49 7.76 -13.72
N VAL A 76 8.94 7.76 -12.50
CA VAL A 76 8.93 8.94 -11.61
C VAL A 76 9.37 8.57 -10.18
N CYS A 77 10.27 9.37 -9.62
CA CYS A 77 10.62 9.34 -8.21
C CYS A 77 9.69 10.27 -7.42
N HIS A 78 8.87 9.71 -6.54
CA HIS A 78 7.95 10.50 -5.70
C HIS A 78 8.63 11.18 -4.50
N HIS A 79 9.93 10.97 -4.28
CA HIS A 79 10.67 11.62 -3.20
C HIS A 79 11.40 12.90 -3.63
N CYS A 80 11.90 12.95 -4.86
CA CYS A 80 12.64 14.12 -5.38
C CYS A 80 12.05 14.73 -6.66
N GLY A 81 11.04 14.10 -7.27
CA GLY A 81 10.43 14.57 -8.52
C GLY A 81 11.21 14.24 -9.80
N HIS A 82 12.36 13.56 -9.70
CA HIS A 82 13.08 13.06 -10.87
C HIS A 82 12.14 12.20 -11.73
N ASN A 83 12.16 12.41 -13.05
CA ASN A 83 11.39 11.62 -13.99
C ASN A 83 12.20 11.38 -15.27
N GLU A 84 11.93 10.25 -15.89
CA GLU A 84 12.53 9.85 -17.16
C GLU A 84 11.51 9.10 -18.02
N ARG A 85 11.76 9.03 -19.32
CA ARG A 85 10.92 8.24 -20.23
C ARG A 85 11.15 6.76 -19.97
N ARG A 86 10.09 5.95 -19.99
CA ARG A 86 10.24 4.49 -19.95
C ARG A 86 10.96 4.02 -21.22
N PRO A 87 12.11 3.33 -21.11
CA PRO A 87 12.80 2.82 -22.30
C PRO A 87 12.04 1.64 -22.92
N GLU A 88 12.24 1.41 -24.22
CA GLU A 88 11.65 0.26 -24.93
C GLU A 88 12.41 -1.05 -24.67
N ALA A 89 13.75 -0.95 -24.55
CA ALA A 89 14.64 -2.04 -24.19
C ALA A 89 15.11 -1.92 -22.74
N CYS A 90 15.41 -3.06 -22.11
CA CYS A 90 16.12 -3.04 -20.84
C CYS A 90 17.53 -2.44 -21.02
N PRO A 91 17.93 -1.42 -20.23
CA PRO A 91 19.27 -0.83 -20.35
C PRO A 91 20.39 -1.78 -19.93
N GLU A 92 20.07 -2.82 -19.14
CA GLU A 92 21.05 -3.79 -18.65
C GLU A 92 21.32 -4.94 -19.64
N CYS A 93 20.26 -5.53 -20.20
CA CYS A 93 20.36 -6.75 -21.03
C CYS A 93 19.92 -6.55 -22.48
N GLY A 94 19.49 -5.35 -22.87
CA GLY A 94 19.07 -5.00 -24.23
C GLY A 94 17.76 -5.63 -24.69
N THR A 95 17.11 -6.46 -23.88
CA THR A 95 15.87 -7.15 -24.28
C THR A 95 14.71 -6.16 -24.39
N LEU A 96 14.08 -6.13 -25.57
CA LEU A 96 12.85 -5.37 -25.87
C LEU A 96 11.63 -6.01 -25.22
N ASP A 97 10.61 -5.23 -24.88
CA ASP A 97 9.28 -5.72 -24.46
C ASP A 97 9.23 -6.60 -23.19
N HIS A 98 10.31 -6.62 -22.39
CA HIS A 98 10.39 -7.42 -21.17
C HIS A 98 10.39 -6.58 -19.88
N LEU A 99 10.18 -5.27 -19.99
CA LEU A 99 10.04 -4.36 -18.85
C LEU A 99 8.61 -4.36 -18.32
N VAL A 100 8.45 -4.70 -17.04
CA VAL A 100 7.14 -4.83 -16.41
C VAL A 100 7.12 -4.15 -15.06
N ALA A 101 6.04 -3.44 -14.77
CA ALA A 101 5.70 -3.10 -13.40
C ALA A 101 5.51 -4.39 -12.58
N CYS A 102 5.96 -4.37 -11.33
CA CYS A 102 5.78 -5.41 -10.34
C CYS A 102 4.73 -4.95 -9.34
N GLY A 103 3.79 -5.84 -9.03
CA GLY A 103 2.67 -5.57 -8.11
C GLY A 103 1.40 -5.05 -8.80
N PRO A 104 0.28 -5.05 -8.06
CA PRO A 104 -1.01 -4.58 -8.53
C PRO A 104 -1.00 -3.04 -8.56
N GLY A 105 -0.82 -2.47 -9.75
CA GLY A 105 -1.11 -1.06 -9.99
C GLY A 105 -2.58 -0.88 -10.38
N VAL A 106 -3.17 0.29 -10.08
CA VAL A 106 -4.58 0.58 -10.44
C VAL A 106 -4.79 0.41 -11.95
N GLU A 107 -3.80 0.83 -12.74
CA GLU A 107 -3.79 0.69 -14.21
C GLU A 107 -3.75 -0.78 -14.65
N ARG A 108 -2.96 -1.63 -13.97
CA ARG A 108 -2.87 -3.05 -14.30
C ARG A 108 -4.13 -3.82 -13.95
N ILE A 109 -4.74 -3.48 -12.82
CA ILE A 109 -6.04 -4.04 -12.47
C ILE A 109 -7.09 -3.59 -13.48
N ALA A 110 -7.02 -2.36 -13.99
CA ALA A 110 -7.90 -1.91 -15.06
C ALA A 110 -7.71 -2.70 -16.37
N GLU A 111 -6.47 -2.91 -16.80
CA GLU A 111 -6.15 -3.77 -17.96
C GLU A 111 -6.70 -5.20 -17.78
N GLU A 112 -6.50 -5.80 -16.60
CA GLU A 112 -6.98 -7.15 -16.29
C GLU A 112 -8.51 -7.21 -16.23
N VAL A 113 -9.16 -6.18 -15.68
CA VAL A 113 -10.63 -6.06 -15.66
C VAL A 113 -11.20 -5.98 -17.08
N VAL A 114 -10.62 -5.15 -17.95
CA VAL A 114 -11.07 -5.01 -19.35
C VAL A 114 -10.91 -6.34 -20.10
N ALA A 115 -9.82 -7.08 -19.85
CA ALA A 115 -9.62 -8.39 -20.46
C ALA A 115 -10.67 -9.43 -20.03
N HIS A 116 -11.15 -9.37 -18.78
CA HIS A 116 -12.16 -10.30 -18.26
C HIS A 116 -13.61 -9.85 -18.49
N PHE A 117 -13.85 -8.54 -18.57
CA PHE A 117 -15.17 -7.92 -18.62
C PHE A 117 -15.18 -6.77 -19.64
N PRO A 118 -15.01 -7.05 -20.96
CA PRO A 118 -14.84 -6.02 -21.99
C PRO A 118 -16.05 -5.08 -22.13
N ASP A 119 -17.25 -5.56 -21.79
CA ASP A 119 -18.50 -4.80 -21.91
C ASP A 119 -18.85 -4.01 -20.63
N ALA A 120 -18.09 -4.16 -19.55
CA ALA A 120 -18.38 -3.52 -18.27
C ALA A 120 -17.87 -2.07 -18.22
N ARG A 121 -18.71 -1.15 -17.76
CA ARG A 121 -18.35 0.26 -17.56
C ARG A 121 -17.42 0.37 -16.36
N THR A 122 -16.13 0.60 -16.61
CA THR A 122 -15.10 0.63 -15.57
C THR A 122 -14.67 2.06 -15.26
N ILE A 123 -14.68 2.45 -13.98
CA ILE A 123 -14.12 3.71 -13.50
C ILE A 123 -12.88 3.43 -12.65
N VAL A 124 -11.79 4.14 -12.96
CA VAL A 124 -10.55 4.11 -12.19
C VAL A 124 -10.46 5.38 -11.35
N LEU A 125 -10.42 5.24 -10.02
CA LEU A 125 -10.28 6.34 -9.07
C LEU A 125 -8.85 6.39 -8.50
N SER A 126 -8.07 7.38 -8.95
CA SER A 126 -6.71 7.63 -8.47
C SER A 126 -6.45 9.13 -8.28
N SER A 127 -5.68 9.47 -7.24
CA SER A 127 -5.21 10.84 -6.98
C SER A 127 -4.34 11.41 -8.12
N ASP A 128 -3.76 10.52 -8.93
CA ASP A 128 -2.76 10.86 -9.93
C ASP A 128 -3.39 11.14 -11.32
N LEU A 129 -4.72 11.00 -11.44
CA LEU A 129 -5.47 11.24 -12.68
C LEU A 129 -5.56 12.73 -13.02
N MET A 130 -5.40 13.02 -14.31
CA MET A 130 -5.55 14.37 -14.86
C MET A 130 -7.00 14.86 -14.74
N GLY A 131 -7.21 16.07 -14.23
CA GLY A 131 -8.54 16.69 -14.07
C GLY A 131 -8.87 17.17 -12.65
N GLY A 132 -8.03 16.84 -11.67
CA GLY A 132 -8.12 17.37 -10.30
C GLY A 132 -9.44 17.06 -9.59
N VAL A 133 -9.79 17.89 -8.60
CA VAL A 133 -10.96 17.67 -7.70
C VAL A 133 -12.29 17.63 -8.47
N ARG A 134 -12.43 18.40 -9.55
CA ARG A 134 -13.67 18.46 -10.33
C ARG A 134 -13.97 17.13 -11.02
N ARG A 135 -12.98 16.54 -11.69
CA ARG A 135 -13.12 15.23 -12.32
C ARG A 135 -13.46 14.15 -11.30
N LEU A 136 -12.78 14.16 -10.16
CA LEU A 136 -13.05 13.23 -9.08
C LEU A 136 -14.51 13.30 -8.60
N ARG A 137 -15.08 14.50 -8.46
CA ARG A 137 -16.50 14.66 -8.09
C ARG A 137 -17.44 14.05 -9.13
N LEU A 138 -17.20 14.32 -10.42
CA LEU A 138 -18.01 13.75 -11.51
C LEU A 138 -17.96 12.22 -11.52
N GLU A 139 -16.77 11.63 -11.34
CA GLU A 139 -16.61 10.17 -11.28
C GLU A 139 -17.33 9.58 -10.05
N LEU A 140 -17.28 10.26 -8.90
CA LEU A 140 -18.00 9.84 -7.70
C LEU A 140 -19.53 9.92 -7.87
N GLU A 141 -20.04 10.96 -8.54
CA GLU A 141 -21.45 11.11 -8.89
C GLU A 141 -21.90 10.02 -9.85
N ALA A 142 -21.11 9.74 -10.90
CA ALA A 142 -21.40 8.66 -11.84
C ALA A 142 -21.49 7.29 -11.14
N ILE A 143 -20.59 7.00 -10.20
CA ILE A 143 -20.67 5.76 -9.41
C ILE A 143 -21.96 5.73 -8.58
N ALA A 144 -22.29 6.83 -7.89
CA ALA A 144 -23.50 6.91 -7.07
C ALA A 144 -24.79 6.74 -7.89
N ASN A 145 -24.79 7.16 -9.15
CA ASN A 145 -25.91 7.02 -10.09
C ASN A 145 -25.97 5.64 -10.78
N GLY A 146 -25.06 4.71 -10.48
CA GLY A 146 -25.03 3.40 -11.13
C GLY A 146 -24.49 3.43 -12.57
N GLU A 147 -23.73 4.47 -12.94
CA GLU A 147 -23.17 4.62 -14.29
C GLU A 147 -21.87 3.82 -14.50
N ALA A 148 -21.34 3.23 -13.43
CA ALA A 148 -20.18 2.34 -13.45
C ALA A 148 -20.56 0.96 -12.91
N ASP A 149 -20.06 -0.10 -13.54
CA ASP A 149 -20.27 -1.48 -13.10
C ASP A 149 -19.10 -1.96 -12.23
N ILE A 150 -17.88 -1.52 -12.56
CA ILE A 150 -16.66 -1.86 -11.83
C ILE A 150 -15.90 -0.59 -11.48
N VAL A 151 -15.63 -0.40 -10.20
CA VAL A 151 -14.82 0.71 -9.68
C VAL A 151 -13.49 0.15 -9.21
N ILE A 152 -12.39 0.72 -9.68
CA ILE A 152 -11.04 0.35 -9.25
C ILE A 152 -10.44 1.55 -8.54
N GLY A 153 -10.01 1.39 -7.30
CA GLY A 153 -9.49 2.55 -6.59
C GLY A 153 -8.70 2.25 -5.34
N THR A 154 -8.16 3.34 -4.79
CA THR A 154 -7.42 3.34 -3.54
C THR A 154 -8.29 3.97 -2.43
N GLN A 155 -7.66 4.60 -1.44
CA GLN A 155 -8.32 5.10 -0.22
C GLN A 155 -9.34 6.20 -0.46
N LEU A 156 -9.31 6.86 -1.62
CA LEU A 156 -10.23 7.94 -1.98
C LEU A 156 -11.68 7.44 -2.10
N VAL A 157 -11.88 6.20 -2.54
CA VAL A 157 -13.22 5.61 -2.70
C VAL A 157 -13.89 5.32 -1.36
N ALA A 158 -13.09 5.14 -0.30
CA ALA A 158 -13.56 4.64 1.00
C ALA A 158 -14.02 5.73 1.99
N LYS A 159 -13.89 7.02 1.64
CA LYS A 159 -14.21 8.14 2.54
C LYS A 159 -15.43 8.92 2.08
N GLY A 160 -16.42 9.10 2.96
CA GLY A 160 -17.47 10.12 2.80
C GLY A 160 -18.56 9.87 1.75
N HIS A 161 -18.40 8.87 0.87
CA HIS A 161 -19.38 8.57 -0.19
C HIS A 161 -20.16 7.27 0.10
N ASN A 162 -21.41 7.24 -0.36
CA ASN A 162 -22.31 6.10 -0.26
C ASN A 162 -22.67 5.65 -1.68
N PHE A 163 -22.48 4.36 -1.97
CA PHE A 163 -22.74 3.79 -3.29
C PHE A 163 -23.79 2.69 -3.13
N PRO A 164 -25.06 2.97 -3.44
CA PRO A 164 -26.18 2.09 -3.08
C PRO A 164 -26.14 0.73 -3.76
N ASP A 165 -25.59 0.67 -4.97
CA ASP A 165 -25.49 -0.55 -5.76
C ASP A 165 -24.16 -1.28 -5.59
N MET A 166 -23.30 -0.82 -4.69
CA MET A 166 -22.02 -1.45 -4.37
C MET A 166 -22.21 -2.68 -3.48
N THR A 167 -22.41 -3.85 -4.10
CA THR A 167 -22.68 -5.11 -3.39
C THR A 167 -21.46 -6.01 -3.27
N LEU A 168 -20.41 -5.78 -4.04
CA LEU A 168 -19.14 -6.51 -3.95
C LEU A 168 -17.96 -5.56 -3.66
N VAL A 169 -17.14 -5.91 -2.67
CA VAL A 169 -15.86 -5.25 -2.40
C VAL A 169 -14.75 -6.29 -2.40
N GLY A 170 -13.85 -6.24 -3.39
CA GLY A 170 -12.67 -7.08 -3.48
C GLY A 170 -11.41 -6.31 -3.10
N VAL A 171 -10.74 -6.70 -2.03
CA VAL A 171 -9.39 -6.22 -1.72
C VAL A 171 -8.39 -7.09 -2.47
N VAL A 172 -7.67 -6.46 -3.41
CA VAL A 172 -6.78 -7.16 -4.37
C VAL A 172 -5.55 -7.75 -3.67
N ASP A 173 -4.99 -7.01 -2.71
CA ASP A 173 -3.86 -7.45 -1.88
C ASP A 173 -4.09 -6.96 -0.44
N ALA A 174 -4.46 -7.88 0.43
CA ALA A 174 -4.69 -7.58 1.84
C ALA A 174 -3.38 -7.65 2.67
N ASP A 175 -2.33 -8.28 2.14
CA ASP A 175 -1.08 -8.54 2.87
C ASP A 175 -0.12 -7.35 2.85
N LEU A 176 -0.22 -6.50 1.83
CA LEU A 176 0.75 -5.44 1.56
C LEU A 176 1.08 -4.56 2.79
N GLY A 177 0.07 -4.27 3.61
CA GLY A 177 0.23 -3.43 4.80
C GLY A 177 0.89 -4.11 5.99
N LEU A 178 0.95 -5.45 6.01
CA LEU A 178 1.45 -6.26 7.14
C LEU A 178 2.97 -6.46 7.12
N ALA A 179 3.58 -6.39 5.94
CA ALA A 179 4.96 -6.84 5.72
C ALA A 179 6.04 -5.75 5.96
N ASN A 180 5.73 -4.68 6.68
CA ASN A 180 6.69 -3.59 6.90
C ASN A 180 7.14 -3.51 8.38
N GLY A 181 8.39 -3.09 8.61
CA GLY A 181 8.97 -2.91 9.96
C GLY A 181 8.40 -1.71 10.73
N ASP A 182 7.19 -1.24 10.40
CA ASP A 182 6.47 -0.23 11.16
C ASP A 182 5.70 -0.94 12.29
N PRO A 183 5.92 -0.61 13.57
CA PRO A 183 5.16 -1.19 14.67
C PRO A 183 3.64 -0.91 14.60
N ARG A 184 3.20 -0.02 13.70
CA ARG A 184 1.78 0.29 13.45
C ARG A 184 1.23 -0.35 12.18
N ALA A 185 1.98 -1.24 11.52
CA ALA A 185 1.59 -1.92 10.29
C ALA A 185 0.22 -2.61 10.40
N ALA A 186 0.09 -3.46 11.42
CA ALA A 186 -1.11 -4.24 11.69
C ALA A 186 -2.33 -3.36 11.95
N GLU A 187 -2.22 -2.38 12.86
CA GLU A 187 -3.27 -1.38 13.12
C GLU A 187 -3.69 -0.61 11.87
N ARG A 188 -2.75 -0.07 11.11
CA ARG A 188 -3.08 0.69 9.90
C ARG A 188 -3.78 -0.19 8.86
N THR A 189 -3.35 -1.44 8.74
CA THR A 189 -3.98 -2.43 7.86
C THR A 189 -5.38 -2.76 8.33
N PHE A 190 -5.56 -3.04 9.62
CA PHE A 190 -6.85 -3.31 10.23
C PHE A 190 -7.84 -2.16 10.03
N GLN A 191 -7.42 -0.92 10.33
CA GLN A 191 -8.24 0.28 10.13
C GLN A 191 -8.65 0.43 8.66
N LEU A 192 -7.70 0.29 7.74
CA LEU A 192 -7.94 0.46 6.32
C LEU A 192 -8.91 -0.58 5.78
N LEU A 193 -8.63 -1.86 6.03
CA LEU A 193 -9.44 -2.95 5.52
C LEU A 193 -10.83 -2.91 6.14
N SER A 194 -10.95 -2.71 7.46
CA SER A 194 -12.25 -2.57 8.14
C SER A 194 -13.07 -1.41 7.58
N GLN A 195 -12.44 -0.26 7.28
CA GLN A 195 -13.12 0.87 6.66
C GLN A 195 -13.66 0.52 5.26
N VAL A 196 -12.83 -0.14 4.43
CA VAL A 196 -13.19 -0.49 3.05
C VAL A 196 -14.28 -1.55 3.04
N THR A 197 -14.14 -2.60 3.84
CA THR A 197 -15.10 -3.70 3.90
C THR A 197 -16.41 -3.30 4.58
N GLY A 198 -16.39 -2.35 5.51
CA GLY A 198 -17.59 -1.79 6.16
C GLY A 198 -18.41 -0.84 5.26
N ARG A 199 -18.00 -0.62 4.01
CA ARG A 199 -18.81 0.08 3.00
C ARG A 199 -19.78 -0.85 2.28
N ALA A 200 -19.45 -2.13 2.23
CA ALA A 200 -20.33 -3.15 1.70
C ALA A 200 -21.60 -3.20 2.59
N GLY A 201 -22.78 -2.92 2.05
CA GLY A 201 -24.07 -3.25 2.71
C GLY A 201 -24.74 -2.12 3.52
N ARG A 202 -24.35 -0.86 3.30
CA ARG A 202 -24.98 0.30 3.96
C ARG A 202 -26.41 0.61 3.50
N THR A 203 -26.84 0.03 2.38
CA THR A 203 -28.10 0.37 1.69
C THR A 203 -29.13 -0.77 1.73
N GLY A 204 -29.00 -1.70 2.68
CA GLY A 204 -29.94 -2.81 2.88
C GLY A 204 -29.77 -3.99 1.91
N LYS A 205 -29.10 -3.81 0.76
CA LYS A 205 -28.67 -4.91 -0.11
C LYS A 205 -27.59 -5.74 0.58
N LYS A 206 -27.72 -7.08 0.48
CA LYS A 206 -26.72 -8.00 1.01
C LYS A 206 -25.42 -7.81 0.24
N SER A 207 -24.36 -7.49 0.96
CA SER A 207 -23.06 -7.20 0.39
C SER A 207 -22.04 -8.27 0.76
N LEU A 208 -21.00 -8.37 -0.07
CA LEU A 208 -19.90 -9.31 0.12
C LEU A 208 -18.57 -8.57 0.04
N GLY A 209 -17.77 -8.67 1.09
CA GLY A 209 -16.38 -8.25 1.05
C GLY A 209 -15.45 -9.46 1.02
N LEU A 210 -14.53 -9.46 0.05
CA LEU A 210 -13.54 -10.50 -0.21
C LEU A 210 -12.13 -9.94 -0.03
N LEU A 211 -11.29 -10.63 0.74
CA LEU A 211 -9.90 -10.26 1.01
C LEU A 211 -8.97 -11.27 0.37
N GLN A 212 -8.25 -10.89 -0.68
CA GLN A 212 -7.20 -11.74 -1.25
C GLN A 212 -5.94 -11.68 -0.38
N THR A 213 -5.53 -12.83 0.18
CA THR A 213 -4.39 -12.93 1.10
C THR A 213 -3.67 -14.29 0.96
N PHE A 214 -2.35 -14.27 1.07
CA PHE A 214 -1.51 -15.45 1.25
C PHE A 214 -1.37 -15.87 2.73
N GLN A 215 -1.84 -15.03 3.65
CA GLN A 215 -1.80 -15.23 5.09
C GLN A 215 -3.22 -15.20 5.71
N PRO A 216 -4.14 -16.08 5.29
CA PRO A 216 -5.53 -16.05 5.76
C PRO A 216 -5.65 -16.27 7.29
N ASP A 217 -4.68 -16.97 7.89
CA ASP A 217 -4.63 -17.24 9.32
C ASP A 217 -3.98 -16.10 10.12
N HIS A 218 -3.48 -15.05 9.46
CA HIS A 218 -2.89 -13.91 10.14
C HIS A 218 -3.93 -13.27 11.09
N PRO A 219 -3.56 -12.91 12.32
CA PRO A 219 -4.55 -12.45 13.31
C PRO A 219 -5.35 -11.22 12.88
N VAL A 220 -4.74 -10.28 12.15
CA VAL A 220 -5.46 -9.15 11.51
C VAL A 220 -6.55 -9.65 10.55
N MET A 221 -6.26 -10.63 9.70
CA MET A 221 -7.23 -11.19 8.74
C MET A 221 -8.37 -11.89 9.48
N ARG A 222 -8.04 -12.70 10.49
CA ARG A 222 -9.04 -13.39 11.32
C ARG A 222 -9.97 -12.42 12.04
N ALA A 223 -9.43 -11.34 12.61
CA ALA A 223 -10.23 -10.32 13.27
C ALA A 223 -11.18 -9.60 12.30
N ILE A 224 -10.69 -9.19 11.12
CA ILE A 224 -11.54 -8.54 10.11
C ILE A 224 -12.66 -9.48 9.64
N VAL A 225 -12.34 -10.74 9.35
CA VAL A 225 -13.33 -11.71 8.84
C VAL A 225 -14.39 -12.06 9.87
N SER A 226 -13.97 -12.28 11.12
CA SER A 226 -14.88 -12.59 12.23
C SER A 226 -15.73 -11.39 12.67
N GLY A 227 -15.26 -10.17 12.41
CA GLY A 227 -15.87 -8.95 12.94
C GLY A 227 -15.52 -8.67 14.40
N ASP A 228 -14.60 -9.44 14.98
CA ASP A 228 -14.16 -9.31 16.36
C ASP A 228 -13.01 -8.28 16.46
N ALA A 229 -13.39 -7.01 16.57
CA ALA A 229 -12.44 -5.92 16.73
C ALA A 229 -11.75 -5.92 18.11
N GLU A 230 -12.44 -6.40 19.15
CA GLU A 230 -11.89 -6.47 20.51
C GLU A 230 -10.72 -7.45 20.57
N ALA A 231 -10.86 -8.64 20.00
CA ALA A 231 -9.75 -9.61 19.93
C ALA A 231 -8.52 -9.04 19.19
N PHE A 232 -8.73 -8.18 18.20
CA PHE A 232 -7.63 -7.46 17.55
C PHE A 232 -6.96 -6.46 18.51
N TYR A 233 -7.77 -5.63 19.19
CA TYR A 233 -7.25 -4.62 20.10
C TYR A 233 -6.50 -5.23 21.29
N GLU A 234 -7.06 -6.24 21.94
CA GLU A 234 -6.43 -6.95 23.06
C GLU A 234 -5.04 -7.48 22.66
N ARG A 235 -4.94 -8.10 21.47
CA ARG A 235 -3.69 -8.64 20.97
C ARG A 235 -2.66 -7.56 20.65
N GLU A 236 -3.04 -6.52 19.91
CA GLU A 236 -2.12 -5.43 19.57
C GLU A 236 -1.67 -4.65 20.81
N ILE A 237 -2.56 -4.44 21.78
CA ILE A 237 -2.25 -3.80 23.05
C ILE A 237 -1.20 -4.63 23.80
N ALA A 238 -1.43 -5.94 23.97
CA ALA A 238 -0.51 -6.82 24.66
C ALA A 238 0.86 -6.93 23.96
N GLU A 239 0.89 -6.92 22.62
CA GLU A 239 2.15 -6.90 21.87
C GLU A 239 2.92 -5.59 22.05
N ARG A 240 2.23 -4.44 22.03
CA ARG A 240 2.87 -3.13 22.21
C ARG A 240 3.34 -2.89 23.64
N GLU A 241 2.58 -3.36 24.63
CA GLU A 241 2.94 -3.23 26.03
C GLU A 241 4.21 -4.03 26.33
N ARG A 242 4.26 -5.31 25.92
CA ARG A 242 5.46 -6.16 26.08
C ARG A 242 6.69 -5.59 25.37
N ALA A 243 6.51 -4.93 24.23
CA ALA A 243 7.60 -4.34 23.46
C ALA A 243 7.93 -2.89 23.84
N VAL A 244 7.24 -2.30 24.84
CA VAL A 244 7.38 -0.88 25.23
C VAL A 244 7.25 0.05 24.02
N LEU A 245 6.27 -0.24 23.16
CA LEU A 245 5.92 0.56 21.99
C LEU A 245 4.77 1.52 22.32
N PRO A 246 4.63 2.64 21.60
CA PRO A 246 3.50 3.55 21.81
C PRO A 246 2.15 2.81 21.71
N PRO A 247 1.20 3.04 22.65
CA PRO A 247 1.19 4.12 23.65
C PRO A 247 1.86 3.81 25.01
N PHE A 248 2.40 2.61 25.22
CA PHE A 248 3.01 2.16 26.48
C PHE A 248 4.48 2.59 26.64
N GLY A 249 5.13 2.92 25.53
CA GLY A 249 6.43 3.58 25.48
C GLY A 249 6.43 4.81 24.60
N ARG A 250 7.61 5.43 24.47
CA ARG A 250 7.87 6.55 23.55
C ARG A 250 8.92 6.15 22.52
N LEU A 251 8.75 6.65 21.31
CA LEU A 251 9.74 6.55 20.24
C LEU A 251 10.05 7.94 19.72
N ALA A 252 11.34 8.26 19.58
CA ALA A 252 11.81 9.43 18.86
C ALA A 252 12.81 9.01 17.79
N GLY A 253 12.70 9.58 16.59
CA GLY A 253 13.64 9.33 15.50
C GLY A 253 14.45 10.60 15.22
N VAL A 254 15.77 10.52 15.35
CA VAL A 254 16.67 11.59 14.92
C VAL A 254 17.25 11.18 13.57
N ILE A 255 17.03 11.98 12.53
CA ILE A 255 17.59 11.75 11.20
C ILE A 255 18.69 12.78 10.95
N VAL A 256 19.91 12.30 10.77
CA VAL A 256 21.06 13.09 10.37
C VAL A 256 21.19 13.03 8.86
N SER A 257 21.29 14.19 8.21
CA SER A 257 21.41 14.27 6.76
C SER A 257 22.58 15.16 6.32
N ALA A 258 23.45 14.63 5.46
CA ALA A 258 24.62 15.35 4.93
C ALA A 258 24.79 15.14 3.42
N ALA A 259 25.71 15.90 2.82
CA ALA A 259 26.05 15.77 1.40
C ALA A 259 26.80 14.47 1.11
N THR A 260 27.61 13.98 2.06
CA THR A 260 28.33 12.71 1.93
C THR A 260 27.88 11.68 2.96
N ARG A 261 28.02 10.38 2.62
CA ARG A 261 27.74 9.27 3.54
C ARG A 261 28.60 9.36 4.80
N ALA A 262 29.89 9.64 4.64
CA ALA A 262 30.85 9.69 5.74
C ALA A 262 30.53 10.81 6.74
N GLU A 263 30.14 12.00 6.27
CA GLU A 263 29.72 13.09 7.16
C GLU A 263 28.44 12.74 7.93
N ALA A 264 27.42 12.20 7.25
CA ALA A 264 26.15 11.85 7.89
C ALA A 264 26.37 10.76 8.95
N GLU A 265 27.13 9.71 8.62
CA GLU A 265 27.45 8.63 9.54
C GLU A 265 28.31 9.12 10.71
N GLY A 266 29.37 9.88 10.43
CA GLY A 266 30.29 10.41 11.42
C GLY A 266 29.58 11.31 12.43
N HIS A 267 28.73 12.22 11.95
CA HIS A 267 27.93 13.08 12.82
C HIS A 267 26.90 12.29 13.63
N ALA A 268 26.22 11.29 13.04
CA ALA A 268 25.29 10.44 13.78
C ALA A 268 25.98 9.60 14.87
N ARG A 269 27.19 9.10 14.61
CA ARG A 269 28.02 8.43 15.62
C ARG A 269 28.48 9.40 16.71
N GLY A 270 28.82 10.64 16.34
CA GLY A 270 29.10 11.73 17.27
C GLY A 270 27.94 12.02 18.21
N LEU A 271 26.73 12.22 17.65
CA LEU A 271 25.49 12.40 18.42
C LEU A 271 25.24 11.22 19.36
N ARG A 272 25.46 9.98 18.89
CA ARG A 272 25.30 8.80 19.75
C ARG A 272 26.26 8.79 20.93
N ARG A 273 27.51 9.21 20.74
CA ARG A 273 28.51 9.28 21.83
C ARG A 273 28.23 10.42 22.80
N ALA A 274 27.69 11.54 22.31
CA ALA A 274 27.34 12.69 23.11
C ALA A 274 25.98 12.56 23.80
N ALA A 275 25.16 11.58 23.41
CA ALA A 275 23.85 11.35 24.01
C ALA A 275 24.01 11.05 25.51
N PRO A 276 23.23 11.72 26.38
CA PRO A 276 23.31 11.49 27.82
C PRO A 276 22.92 10.05 28.14
N HIS A 277 23.57 9.49 29.16
CA HIS A 277 23.13 8.22 29.72
C HIS A 277 21.87 8.45 30.56
N ALA A 278 20.74 7.93 30.08
CA ALA A 278 19.49 7.86 30.81
C ALA A 278 19.12 6.38 30.96
N ALA A 279 18.86 5.94 32.19
CA ALA A 279 18.64 4.52 32.51
C ALA A 279 17.36 3.95 31.87
N ASP A 280 16.42 4.83 31.54
CA ASP A 280 15.10 4.54 30.98
C ASP A 280 15.02 4.76 29.45
N LEU A 281 16.15 5.10 28.81
CA LEU A 281 16.25 5.31 27.37
C LEU A 281 17.23 4.34 26.69
N PHE A 282 16.76 3.74 25.61
CA PHE A 282 17.55 2.97 24.67
C PHE A 282 17.70 3.78 23.39
N VAL A 283 18.94 4.22 23.13
CA VAL A 283 19.29 4.71 21.80
C VAL A 283 19.70 3.50 20.96
N LEU A 284 19.18 3.40 19.74
CA LEU A 284 19.48 2.37 18.75
C LEU A 284 20.09 3.03 17.50
N GLY A 285 21.03 2.32 16.88
CA GLY A 285 21.82 2.85 15.77
C GLY A 285 23.07 3.62 16.21
N PRO A 286 23.68 4.42 15.31
CA PRO A 286 23.09 4.86 14.03
C PRO A 286 23.03 3.75 12.98
N ALA A 287 22.00 3.78 12.14
CA ALA A 287 21.84 2.93 10.97
C ALA A 287 21.38 3.78 9.78
N GLU A 288 21.49 3.27 8.56
CA GLU A 288 20.91 3.95 7.40
C GLU A 288 19.40 4.10 7.59
N ALA A 289 18.86 5.28 7.26
CA ALA A 289 17.41 5.47 7.30
C ALA A 289 16.74 4.57 6.25
N PRO A 290 15.45 4.18 6.42
CA PRO A 290 14.73 3.35 5.43
C PRO A 290 14.80 3.88 3.99
N LEU A 291 14.96 5.19 3.83
CA LEU A 291 15.41 5.82 2.60
C LEU A 291 16.75 6.50 2.89
N SER A 292 17.84 5.81 2.57
CA SER A 292 19.21 6.21 2.92
C SER A 292 19.74 7.37 2.09
N LEU A 293 19.14 7.64 0.93
CA LEU A 293 19.45 8.80 0.09
C LEU A 293 18.15 9.47 -0.39
N ILE A 294 18.01 10.78 -0.17
CA ILE A 294 16.90 11.57 -0.73
C ILE A 294 17.45 12.89 -1.26
N GLY A 295 17.21 13.17 -2.54
CA GLY A 295 17.64 14.42 -3.17
C GLY A 295 19.15 14.64 -3.10
N GLY A 296 19.93 13.58 -3.29
CA GLY A 296 21.38 13.58 -3.21
C GLY A 296 21.97 13.65 -1.80
N ARG A 297 21.13 13.66 -0.75
CA ARG A 297 21.60 13.72 0.65
C ARG A 297 21.52 12.37 1.33
N HIS A 298 22.64 11.94 1.93
CA HIS A 298 22.72 10.72 2.71
C HIS A 298 22.04 10.89 4.06
N ARG A 299 21.40 9.83 4.57
CA ARG A 299 20.53 9.87 5.75
C ARG A 299 20.82 8.70 6.69
N PHE A 300 21.21 9.03 7.92
CA PHE A 300 21.34 8.08 9.01
C PHE A 300 20.30 8.36 10.09
N ARG A 301 19.82 7.31 10.75
CA ARG A 301 18.81 7.39 11.79
C ARG A 301 19.34 6.86 13.11
N LEU A 302 19.05 7.59 14.16
CA LEU A 302 19.03 7.09 15.54
C LEU A 302 17.57 6.91 15.95
N LEU A 303 17.26 5.79 16.58
CA LEU A 303 15.94 5.54 17.17
C LEU A 303 16.10 5.52 18.67
N ILE A 304 15.39 6.41 19.36
CA ILE A 304 15.36 6.49 20.81
C ILE A 304 14.05 5.83 21.24
N GLN A 305 14.14 4.87 22.16
CA GLN A 305 13.01 4.16 22.74
C GLN A 305 13.09 4.29 24.26
N GLY A 306 11.96 4.55 24.92
CA GLY A 306 11.91 4.62 26.37
C GLY A 306 10.53 4.29 26.92
N GLU A 307 10.46 4.18 28.24
CA GLU A 307 9.18 4.07 28.95
C GLU A 307 8.28 5.30 28.69
N ARG A 308 6.98 5.17 28.95
CA ARG A 308 6.02 6.28 28.75
C ARG A 308 6.37 7.56 29.51
N ARG A 309 7.04 7.44 30.66
CA ARG A 309 7.46 8.54 31.52
C ARG A 309 8.85 9.10 31.19
N ALA A 310 9.60 8.45 30.30
CA ALA A 310 10.96 8.85 30.00
C ALA A 310 10.98 10.24 29.38
N ASP A 311 11.92 11.06 29.87
CA ASP A 311 12.14 12.40 29.31
C ASP A 311 12.92 12.27 28.00
N MET A 312 12.26 12.59 26.89
CA MET A 312 12.82 12.42 25.55
C MET A 312 13.40 13.72 24.99
N GLN A 313 13.32 14.83 25.75
CA GLN A 313 13.66 16.19 25.32
C GLN A 313 15.02 16.64 25.85
#